data_AF-A0A8J8FG57-F1
#
_entry.id   AF-A0A8J8FG57-F1
#
_cell.length_a   1.000
_cell.length_b   1.000
_cell.length_c   1.000
_cell.angle_alpha   90.00
_cell.angle_beta   90.00
_cell.angle_gamma   90.00
#
_symmetry.space_group_name_H-M   'P 1'
#
loop_
_entity.id
_entity.type
_entity.pdbx_description
1 polymer ?
#
loop_
_entity_poly.entity_id
_entity_poly.type
_entity_poly.pdbx_seq_one_letter_code
_entity_poly.pdbx_strand_id
1 'polypeptide(L)'
;MKRNSAIIVIAFVGVLLFLYFKYIYGWLEFSRNTDTPEQYVSHILINNEQYRKDKQQIHHTMKTFVTNHEGFFHSDEYFDSTEIIIDTILYNGEFNKLAILLITKNPTYRQLIPERNHKWYYDATCYLGIRQSDTIVLKWVGPVFSNGFDFKSISQDIQEATFRTFVTTDTTDIYEYNIDDARFWSSAIWNKW
;
A
#
# COMPACT_ATOMS: atom_id res chain seq x y z
N MET A 1 49.04 36.00 14.45
CA MET A 1 48.99 34.62 13.89
C MET A 1 48.09 33.68 14.69
N LYS A 2 48.27 33.51 16.02
CA LYS A 2 47.51 32.54 16.83
C LYS A 2 45.97 32.67 16.79
N ARG A 3 45.44 33.90 16.72
CA ARG A 3 43.98 34.16 16.65
C ARG A 3 43.33 33.65 15.36
N ASN A 4 44.02 33.79 14.23
CA ASN A 4 43.48 33.36 12.93
C ASN A 4 43.52 31.84 12.80
N SER A 5 44.56 31.20 13.36
CA SER A 5 44.65 29.73 13.41
C SER A 5 43.55 29.11 14.30
N ALA A 6 43.21 29.74 15.43
CA ALA A 6 42.12 29.27 16.30
C ALA A 6 40.76 29.33 15.60
N ILE A 7 40.48 30.38 14.83
CA ILE A 7 39.23 30.52 14.06
C ILE A 7 39.11 29.42 13.01
N ILE A 8 40.20 29.10 12.31
CA ILE A 8 40.21 28.03 11.29
C ILE A 8 39.92 26.67 11.91
N VAL A 9 40.53 26.38 13.07
CA VAL A 9 40.30 25.11 13.79
C VAL A 9 38.84 25.00 14.26
N ILE A 10 38.28 26.08 14.81
CA ILE A 10 36.87 26.09 15.23
C ILE A 10 35.93 25.88 14.04
N ALA A 11 36.19 26.55 12.92
CA ALA A 11 35.40 26.38 11.70
C ALA A 11 35.48 24.94 11.19
N PHE A 12 36.69 24.36 11.16
CA PHE A 12 36.90 22.99 10.71
C PHE A 12 36.19 21.95 11.61
N VAL A 13 36.28 22.11 12.93
CA VAL A 13 35.53 21.26 13.88
C VAL A 13 34.02 21.43 13.70
N GLY A 14 33.55 22.66 13.45
CA GLY A 14 32.15 22.93 13.14
C GLY A 14 31.66 22.21 11.88
N VAL A 15 32.45 22.22 10.80
CA VAL A 15 32.12 21.49 9.56
C VAL A 15 32.11 19.99 9.80
N LEU A 16 33.09 19.45 10.54
CA LEU A 16 33.14 18.02 10.85
C LEU A 16 31.94 17.58 11.70
N LEU A 17 31.55 18.36 12.71
CA LEU A 17 30.35 18.10 13.48
C LEU A 17 29.10 18.17 12.61
N PHE A 18 28.98 19.18 11.73
CA PHE A 18 27.87 19.28 10.79
C PHE A 18 27.76 18.06 9.87
N LEU A 19 28.87 17.60 9.30
CA LEU A 19 28.90 16.40 8.46
C LEU A 19 28.59 15.13 9.26
N TYR A 20 29.12 15.02 10.48
CA TYR A 20 28.85 13.90 11.39
C TYR A 20 27.35 13.82 11.75
N PHE A 21 26.74 14.94 12.14
CA PHE A 21 25.31 15.00 12.41
C PHE A 21 24.47 14.76 11.16
N LYS A 22 24.89 15.26 9.99
CA LYS A 22 24.21 14.99 8.72
C LYS A 22 24.23 13.51 8.35
N TYR A 23 25.37 12.83 8.55
CA TYR A 23 25.57 11.46 8.10
C TYR A 23 25.04 10.42 9.11
N ILE A 24 25.15 10.68 10.42
CA ILE A 24 24.69 9.75 11.46
C ILE A 24 23.22 9.97 11.78
N TYR A 25 22.78 11.21 11.92
CA TYR A 25 21.42 11.52 12.36
C TYR A 25 20.48 11.89 11.23
N GLY A 26 20.91 11.75 9.97
CA GLY A 26 20.06 11.93 8.78
C GLY A 26 19.15 13.13 8.94
N TRP A 27 19.76 14.33 9.03
CA TRP A 27 19.14 15.61 9.44
C TRP A 27 17.61 15.68 9.23
N LEU A 28 16.86 15.26 10.25
CA LEU A 28 15.45 15.59 10.46
C LEU A 28 14.49 15.28 9.29
N GLU A 29 14.45 14.04 8.80
CA GLU A 29 13.14 13.57 8.32
C GLU A 29 12.24 13.46 9.55
N PHE A 30 11.52 14.55 9.85
CA PHE A 30 10.28 14.45 10.61
C PHE A 30 9.38 13.55 9.77
N SER A 31 9.45 12.23 9.98
CA SER A 31 8.38 11.35 9.55
C SER A 31 7.14 11.84 10.27
N ARG A 32 6.28 12.54 9.52
CA ARG A 32 4.99 12.96 10.02
C ARG A 32 4.32 11.68 10.50
N ASN A 33 3.87 11.65 11.76
CA ASN A 33 3.10 10.51 12.21
C ASN A 33 1.81 10.50 11.37
N THR A 34 1.76 9.60 10.41
CA THR A 34 0.60 9.38 9.55
C THR A 34 -0.31 8.32 10.14
N ASP A 35 -0.04 7.79 11.34
CA ASP A 35 -0.95 6.87 12.00
C ASP A 35 -2.34 7.49 12.14
N THR A 36 -3.35 6.69 11.83
CA THR A 36 -4.74 7.02 12.04
C THR A 36 -4.97 7.27 13.54
N PRO A 37 -5.45 8.46 13.95
CA PRO A 37 -5.73 8.73 15.35
C PRO A 37 -6.78 7.73 15.87
N GLU A 38 -6.64 7.27 17.11
CA GLU A 38 -7.47 6.20 17.69
C GLU A 38 -8.97 6.45 17.52
N GLN A 39 -9.44 7.70 17.70
CA GLN A 39 -10.86 8.03 17.53
C GLN A 39 -11.40 7.90 16.09
N TYR A 40 -10.52 7.81 15.09
CA TYR A 40 -10.87 7.67 13.68
C TYR A 40 -10.57 6.27 13.14
N VAL A 41 -9.99 5.36 13.93
CA VAL A 41 -9.78 3.98 13.50
C VAL A 41 -11.14 3.33 13.23
N SER A 42 -11.26 2.72 12.06
CA SER A 42 -12.48 2.03 11.65
C SER A 42 -12.71 0.78 12.51
N HIS A 43 -13.88 0.71 13.15
CA HIS A 43 -14.36 -0.46 13.91
C HIS A 43 -15.56 -1.15 13.23
N ILE A 44 -15.66 -1.04 11.91
CA ILE A 44 -16.79 -1.60 11.15
C ILE A 44 -16.80 -3.13 11.26
N LEU A 45 -17.93 -3.66 11.74
CA LEU A 45 -18.19 -5.09 11.83
C LEU A 45 -19.13 -5.50 10.69
N ILE A 46 -18.71 -6.47 9.90
CA ILE A 46 -19.52 -7.07 8.85
C ILE A 46 -19.86 -8.52 9.20
N ASN A 47 -21.04 -8.96 8.78
CA ASN A 47 -21.43 -10.35 8.99
C ASN A 47 -20.60 -11.29 8.07
N ASN A 48 -20.31 -12.50 8.56
CA ASN A 48 -19.46 -13.47 7.86
C ASN A 48 -20.03 -13.93 6.51
N GLU A 49 -21.35 -14.00 6.39
CA GLU A 49 -22.01 -14.44 5.16
C GLU A 49 -21.79 -13.44 4.03
N GLN A 50 -22.02 -12.16 4.31
CA GLN A 50 -21.79 -11.04 3.41
C GLN A 50 -20.32 -10.91 3.06
N TYR A 51 -19.42 -11.01 4.05
CA TYR A 51 -17.97 -11.01 3.81
C TYR A 51 -17.56 -12.11 2.83
N ARG A 52 -18.10 -13.33 3.01
CA ARG A 52 -17.82 -14.46 2.12
C ARG A 52 -18.38 -14.23 0.71
N LYS A 53 -19.59 -13.69 0.60
CA LYS A 53 -20.22 -13.34 -0.69
C LYS A 53 -19.37 -12.31 -1.44
N ASP A 54 -18.99 -11.23 -0.76
CA ASP A 54 -18.16 -10.17 -1.34
C ASP A 54 -16.77 -10.70 -1.74
N LYS A 55 -16.13 -11.51 -0.89
CA LYS A 55 -14.84 -12.16 -1.21
C LYS A 55 -14.93 -13.03 -2.47
N GLN A 56 -16.00 -13.81 -2.65
CA GLN A 56 -16.20 -14.63 -3.85
C GLN A 56 -16.41 -13.78 -5.10
N GLN A 57 -17.25 -12.74 -4.99
CA GLN A 57 -17.51 -11.82 -6.09
C GLN A 57 -16.25 -11.08 -6.53
N ILE A 58 -15.51 -10.51 -5.58
CA ILE A 58 -14.23 -9.83 -5.84
C ILE A 58 -13.25 -10.80 -6.48
N HIS A 59 -13.13 -12.03 -5.96
CA HIS A 59 -12.23 -13.03 -6.54
C HIS A 59 -12.57 -13.33 -8.00
N HIS A 60 -13.86 -13.45 -8.34
CA HIS A 60 -14.28 -13.65 -9.72
C HIS A 60 -13.89 -12.47 -10.61
N THR A 61 -14.15 -11.23 -10.17
CA THR A 61 -13.74 -10.02 -10.91
C THR A 61 -12.23 -9.95 -11.11
N MET A 62 -11.43 -10.28 -10.09
CA MET A 62 -9.97 -10.30 -10.20
C MET A 62 -9.48 -11.35 -11.19
N LYS A 63 -10.12 -12.52 -11.26
CA LYS A 63 -9.77 -13.52 -12.30
C LYS A 63 -10.07 -13.00 -13.70
N THR A 64 -11.15 -12.25 -13.90
CA THR A 64 -11.41 -11.58 -15.19
C THR A 64 -10.33 -10.56 -15.51
N PHE A 65 -9.88 -9.75 -14.54
CA PHE A 65 -8.78 -8.80 -14.77
C PHE A 65 -7.46 -9.49 -15.11
N VAL A 66 -7.15 -10.64 -14.51
CA VAL A 66 -5.98 -11.46 -14.89
C VAL A 66 -6.10 -11.91 -16.34
N THR A 67 -7.23 -12.51 -16.73
CA THR A 67 -7.44 -13.03 -18.09
C THR A 67 -7.39 -11.93 -19.15
N ASN A 68 -7.88 -10.74 -18.83
CA ASN A 68 -7.90 -9.60 -19.75
C ASN A 68 -6.63 -8.72 -19.67
N HIS A 69 -5.68 -9.03 -18.77
CA HIS A 69 -4.52 -8.19 -18.48
C HIS A 69 -4.90 -6.73 -18.13
N GLU A 70 -5.87 -6.55 -17.25
CA GLU A 70 -6.38 -5.24 -16.84
C GLU A 70 -5.76 -4.73 -15.53
N GLY A 71 -5.50 -3.42 -15.47
CA GLY A 71 -5.05 -2.74 -14.26
C GLY A 71 -3.70 -3.27 -13.73
N PHE A 72 -3.72 -3.76 -12.49
CA PHE A 72 -2.53 -4.33 -11.85
C PHE A 72 -1.95 -5.52 -12.64
N PHE A 73 -2.79 -6.24 -13.38
CA PHE A 73 -2.43 -7.49 -14.06
C PHE A 73 -1.98 -7.32 -15.52
N HIS A 74 -1.64 -6.09 -15.93
CA HIS A 74 -1.26 -5.78 -17.31
C HIS A 74 -0.01 -6.51 -17.83
N SER A 75 0.85 -6.98 -16.92
CA SER A 75 2.08 -7.70 -17.24
C SER A 75 1.78 -9.15 -17.63
N ASP A 76 2.54 -9.68 -18.60
CA ASP A 76 2.43 -11.08 -19.05
C ASP A 76 2.83 -12.09 -17.97
N GLU A 77 3.47 -11.67 -16.88
CA GLU A 77 3.81 -12.58 -15.79
C GLU A 77 2.57 -13.16 -15.10
N TYR A 78 1.47 -12.39 -15.08
CA TYR A 78 0.15 -12.82 -14.63
C TYR A 78 -0.54 -13.65 -15.71
N PHE A 79 -1.18 -14.75 -15.32
CA PHE A 79 -1.71 -15.74 -16.25
C PHE A 79 -2.84 -16.56 -15.62
N ASP A 80 -3.42 -17.48 -16.38
CA ASP A 80 -4.59 -18.26 -15.94
C ASP A 80 -4.39 -18.97 -14.58
N SER A 81 -3.17 -19.41 -14.25
CA SER A 81 -2.87 -20.07 -12.97
C SER A 81 -2.36 -19.12 -11.88
N THR A 82 -2.34 -17.80 -12.11
CA THR A 82 -2.14 -16.82 -11.04
C THR A 82 -3.19 -17.05 -9.95
N GLU A 83 -2.70 -17.33 -8.74
CA GLU A 83 -3.52 -17.53 -7.56
C GLU A 83 -3.83 -16.16 -6.96
N ILE A 84 -5.12 -15.88 -6.77
CA ILE A 84 -5.61 -14.62 -6.20
C ILE A 84 -5.97 -14.83 -4.74
N ILE A 85 -5.32 -14.08 -3.86
CA ILE A 85 -5.51 -14.12 -2.42
C ILE A 85 -6.04 -12.76 -1.97
N ILE A 86 -7.31 -12.73 -1.58
CA ILE A 86 -7.89 -11.53 -0.94
C ILE A 86 -7.49 -11.59 0.54
N ASP A 87 -6.51 -10.77 0.89
CA ASP A 87 -5.93 -10.68 2.23
C ASP A 87 -6.94 -10.04 3.19
N THR A 88 -7.32 -8.80 2.91
CA THR A 88 -8.19 -7.99 3.76
C THR A 88 -9.23 -7.24 2.93
N ILE A 89 -10.47 -7.17 3.42
CA ILE A 89 -11.51 -6.28 2.89
C ILE A 89 -11.96 -5.35 4.00
N LEU A 90 -11.83 -4.05 3.78
CA LEU A 90 -12.35 -3.00 4.65
C LEU A 90 -13.60 -2.38 4.03
N TYR A 91 -14.47 -1.86 4.90
CA TYR A 91 -15.77 -1.31 4.51
C TYR A 91 -15.94 0.06 5.15
N ASN A 92 -16.68 0.94 4.47
CA ASN A 92 -17.26 2.09 5.14
C ASN A 92 -18.49 1.69 5.98
N GLY A 93 -18.98 2.61 6.82
CA GLY A 93 -20.13 2.35 7.69
C GLY A 93 -21.45 2.03 6.98
N GLU A 94 -21.59 2.36 5.70
CA GLU A 94 -22.77 2.07 4.89
C GLU A 94 -22.64 0.80 4.04
N PHE A 95 -21.48 0.13 4.08
CA PHE A 95 -21.16 -1.07 3.28
C PHE A 95 -21.28 -0.91 1.75
N ASN A 96 -21.31 0.33 1.26
CA ASN A 96 -21.38 0.67 -0.16
C ASN A 96 -20.00 1.01 -0.76
N LYS A 97 -18.97 1.20 0.07
CA LYS A 97 -17.57 1.41 -0.34
C LYS A 97 -16.67 0.37 0.32
N LEU A 98 -15.69 -0.09 -0.44
CA LEU A 98 -14.76 -1.14 -0.02
C LEU A 98 -13.32 -0.75 -0.34
N ALA A 99 -12.39 -1.24 0.46
CA ALA A 99 -10.97 -1.28 0.12
C ALA A 99 -10.47 -2.72 0.27
N ILE A 100 -9.70 -3.18 -0.70
CA ILE A 100 -9.36 -4.59 -0.88
C ILE A 100 -7.85 -4.69 -0.98
N LEU A 101 -7.24 -5.34 -0.01
CA LEU A 101 -5.83 -5.73 -0.08
C LEU A 101 -5.76 -7.07 -0.81
N LEU A 102 -5.05 -7.06 -1.92
CA LEU A 102 -4.93 -8.15 -2.85
C LEU A 102 -3.50 -8.65 -2.86
N ILE A 103 -3.31 -9.96 -2.75
CA ILE A 103 -2.01 -10.62 -2.94
C ILE A 103 -2.16 -11.60 -4.09
N THR A 104 -1.22 -11.60 -5.01
CA THR A 104 -1.08 -12.61 -6.05
C THR A 104 0.03 -13.57 -5.69
N LYS A 105 -0.10 -14.82 -6.12
CA LYS A 105 0.97 -15.81 -6.01
C LYS A 105 1.20 -16.44 -7.37
N ASN A 106 2.44 -16.36 -7.82
CA ASN A 106 2.89 -16.78 -9.14
C ASN A 106 4.17 -17.63 -9.01
N PRO A 107 4.43 -18.56 -9.93
CA PRO A 107 5.68 -19.29 -9.92
C PRO A 107 6.83 -18.42 -10.44
N THR A 108 8.02 -18.55 -9.85
CA THR A 108 9.18 -17.68 -10.16
C THR A 108 9.66 -17.74 -11.60
N TYR A 109 9.39 -18.83 -12.34
CA TYR A 109 9.72 -18.92 -13.77
C TYR A 109 8.95 -17.91 -14.64
N ARG A 110 7.88 -17.29 -14.12
CA ARG A 110 7.12 -16.23 -14.81
C ARG A 110 7.69 -14.84 -14.58
N GLN A 111 8.56 -14.64 -13.59
CA GLN A 111 9.19 -13.35 -13.36
C GLN A 111 10.04 -12.95 -14.57
N LEU A 112 10.15 -11.65 -14.81
CA LEU A 112 11.04 -11.11 -15.85
C LEU A 112 12.50 -11.60 -15.66
N ILE A 113 12.94 -11.68 -14.41
CA ILE A 113 14.21 -12.29 -14.00
C ILE A 113 13.89 -13.39 -12.99
N PRO A 114 13.82 -14.66 -13.41
CA PRO A 114 13.44 -15.76 -12.53
C PRO A 114 14.39 -15.94 -11.34
N GLU A 115 13.85 -15.90 -10.13
CA GLU A 115 14.59 -16.30 -8.92
C GLU A 115 14.68 -17.83 -8.82
N ARG A 116 15.88 -18.35 -8.56
CA ARG A 116 16.16 -19.80 -8.60
C ARG A 116 15.92 -20.49 -7.26
N ASN A 117 15.99 -19.76 -6.16
CA ASN A 117 15.93 -20.33 -4.82
C ASN A 117 14.50 -20.47 -4.28
N HIS A 118 13.52 -19.87 -4.95
CA HIS A 118 12.12 -19.91 -4.56
C HIS A 118 11.28 -20.49 -5.69
N LYS A 119 10.22 -21.22 -5.32
CA LYS A 119 9.26 -21.76 -6.30
C LYS A 119 8.19 -20.74 -6.66
N TRP A 120 7.88 -19.85 -5.73
CA TRP A 120 6.79 -18.90 -5.80
C TRP A 120 7.28 -17.51 -5.43
N TYR A 121 6.68 -16.50 -6.03
CA TYR A 121 6.76 -15.12 -5.59
C TYR A 121 5.34 -14.59 -5.41
N TYR A 122 5.26 -13.49 -4.67
CA TYR A 122 4.05 -12.80 -4.32
C TYR A 122 4.17 -11.34 -4.75
N ASP A 123 3.07 -10.80 -5.23
CA ASP A 123 2.90 -9.36 -5.41
C ASP A 123 1.67 -8.93 -4.62
N ALA A 124 1.61 -7.68 -4.21
CA ALA A 124 0.49 -7.15 -3.45
C ALA A 124 0.10 -5.76 -3.91
N THR A 125 -1.20 -5.46 -3.87
CA THR A 125 -1.71 -4.13 -4.16
C THR A 125 -3.04 -3.86 -3.46
N CYS A 126 -3.54 -2.62 -3.55
CA CYS A 126 -4.87 -2.26 -3.09
C CYS A 126 -5.79 -1.79 -4.23
N TYR A 127 -7.03 -2.23 -4.15
CA TYR A 127 -8.16 -1.77 -4.95
C TYR A 127 -9.18 -1.10 -4.05
N LEU A 128 -9.81 -0.05 -4.55
CA LEU A 128 -11.06 0.44 -3.99
C LEU A 128 -12.23 -0.18 -4.74
N GLY A 129 -13.39 -0.20 -4.09
CA GLY A 129 -14.63 -0.72 -4.64
C GLY A 129 -15.84 0.12 -4.29
N ILE A 130 -16.79 0.27 -5.23
CA ILE A 130 -18.13 0.80 -4.96
C ILE A 130 -19.15 -0.28 -5.28
N ARG A 131 -20.07 -0.50 -4.34
CA ARG A 131 -21.23 -1.37 -4.53
C ARG A 131 -22.29 -0.64 -5.35
N GLN A 132 -22.59 -1.18 -6.52
CA GLN A 132 -23.68 -0.74 -7.38
C GLN A 132 -24.68 -1.90 -7.51
N SER A 133 -25.75 -1.84 -6.72
CA SER A 133 -26.74 -2.92 -6.60
C SER A 133 -26.07 -4.25 -6.21
N ASP A 134 -26.14 -5.27 -7.08
CA ASP A 134 -25.53 -6.59 -6.86
C ASP A 134 -24.10 -6.70 -7.39
N THR A 135 -23.51 -5.59 -7.86
CA THR A 135 -22.16 -5.56 -8.42
C THR A 135 -21.19 -4.75 -7.58
N ILE A 136 -19.91 -5.11 -7.60
CA ILE A 136 -18.83 -4.32 -7.01
C ILE A 136 -17.94 -3.87 -8.16
N VAL A 137 -17.95 -2.57 -8.44
CA VAL A 137 -17.05 -1.95 -9.40
C VAL A 137 -15.72 -1.70 -8.70
N LEU A 138 -14.61 -2.10 -9.31
CA LEU A 138 -13.28 -2.05 -8.71
C LEU A 138 -12.36 -1.09 -9.47
N LYS A 139 -11.53 -0.36 -8.73
CA LYS A 139 -10.53 0.54 -9.27
C LYS A 139 -9.20 0.33 -8.55
N TRP A 140 -8.15 0.06 -9.33
CA TRP A 140 -6.80 -0.07 -8.80
C TRP A 140 -6.28 1.29 -8.34
N VAL A 141 -5.72 1.34 -7.13
CA VAL A 141 -5.21 2.59 -6.51
C VAL A 141 -3.78 2.50 -6.01
N GLY A 142 -3.19 1.30 -5.97
CA GLY A 142 -1.89 1.09 -5.32
C GLY A 142 -2.01 1.04 -3.79
N PRO A 143 -0.92 0.97 -3.03
CA PRO A 143 0.46 0.85 -3.47
C PRO A 143 0.74 -0.50 -4.14
N VAL A 144 1.95 -0.71 -4.66
CA VAL A 144 2.36 -1.98 -5.26
C VAL A 144 3.62 -2.50 -4.59
N PHE A 145 3.57 -3.76 -4.18
CA PHE A 145 4.72 -4.55 -3.76
C PHE A 145 4.88 -5.70 -4.75
N SER A 146 6.10 -5.99 -5.18
CA SER A 146 6.36 -7.03 -6.16
C SER A 146 7.53 -7.89 -5.75
N ASN A 147 7.55 -9.12 -6.26
CA ASN A 147 8.67 -10.06 -6.10
C ASN A 147 8.98 -10.44 -4.64
N GLY A 148 7.98 -10.44 -3.76
CA GLY A 148 8.13 -10.96 -2.40
C GLY A 148 8.18 -12.48 -2.40
N PHE A 149 8.97 -13.09 -1.50
CA PHE A 149 9.08 -14.55 -1.41
C PHE A 149 8.41 -15.14 -0.16
N ASP A 150 8.06 -14.29 0.80
CA ASP A 150 7.35 -14.66 2.02
C ASP A 150 5.97 -14.01 2.04
N PHE A 151 4.93 -14.85 2.12
CA PHE A 151 3.54 -14.39 2.14
C PHE A 151 3.24 -13.50 3.35
N LYS A 152 3.80 -13.82 4.51
CA LYS A 152 3.51 -13.07 5.74
C LYS A 152 4.13 -11.67 5.66
N SER A 153 5.37 -11.57 5.18
CA SER A 153 6.04 -10.30 4.93
C SER A 153 5.24 -9.43 3.97
N ILE A 154 4.82 -9.97 2.81
CA ILE A 154 4.11 -9.15 1.83
C ILE A 154 2.73 -8.69 2.31
N SER A 155 2.04 -9.52 3.10
CA SER A 155 0.78 -9.17 3.75
C SER A 155 0.98 -8.05 4.78
N GLN A 156 2.06 -8.11 5.57
CA GLN A 156 2.42 -7.05 6.51
C GLN A 156 2.79 -5.75 5.78
N ASP A 157 3.58 -5.83 4.71
CA ASP A 157 4.02 -4.67 3.93
C ASP A 157 2.83 -3.92 3.30
N ILE A 158 1.88 -4.65 2.68
CA ILE A 158 0.70 -4.01 2.08
C ILE A 158 -0.24 -3.44 3.14
N GLN A 159 -0.39 -4.10 4.30
CA GLN A 159 -1.19 -3.57 5.40
C GLN A 159 -0.56 -2.30 5.99
N GLU A 160 0.73 -2.33 6.29
CA GLU A 160 1.44 -1.17 6.80
C GLU A 160 1.35 0.00 5.82
N ALA A 161 1.59 -0.26 4.53
CA ALA A 161 1.54 0.80 3.54
C ALA A 161 0.14 1.39 3.38
N THR A 162 -0.89 0.56 3.48
CA THR A 162 -2.28 0.99 3.24
C THR A 162 -2.91 1.65 4.47
N PHE A 163 -2.51 1.24 5.68
CA PHE A 163 -3.04 1.75 6.95
C PHE A 163 -2.21 2.87 7.55
N ARG A 164 -0.96 3.05 7.10
CA ARG A 164 -0.08 4.06 7.68
C ARG A 164 0.46 5.05 6.65
N THR A 165 0.82 4.61 5.45
CA THR A 165 1.56 5.47 4.50
C THR A 165 0.80 5.78 3.21
N PHE A 166 -0.49 5.43 3.14
CA PHE A 166 -1.34 5.62 1.98
C PHE A 166 -1.70 7.09 1.72
N VAL A 167 -1.46 7.95 2.70
CA VAL A 167 -1.69 9.39 2.63
C VAL A 167 -0.68 10.04 1.67
N THR A 168 -1.17 10.79 0.68
CA THR A 168 -0.30 11.61 -0.19
C THR A 168 0.15 12.87 0.54
N THR A 169 1.43 13.20 0.39
CA THR A 169 2.03 14.43 0.93
C THR A 169 1.81 15.67 0.06
N ASP A 170 1.35 15.48 -1.19
CA ASP A 170 1.09 16.57 -2.14
C ASP A 170 -0.33 17.14 -2.05
N THR A 171 -0.45 18.44 -2.31
CA THR A 171 -1.64 19.33 -2.23
C THR A 171 -2.79 18.98 -3.19
N THR A 172 -2.87 17.74 -3.67
CA THR A 172 -3.95 17.27 -4.56
C THR A 172 -5.12 16.62 -3.81
N ASP A 173 -5.09 16.57 -2.47
CA ASP A 173 -6.18 16.23 -1.51
C ASP A 173 -6.95 14.92 -1.76
N ILE A 174 -6.53 14.08 -2.71
CA ILE A 174 -7.27 12.86 -3.04
C ILE A 174 -7.00 11.71 -2.05
N TYR A 175 -5.83 11.68 -1.40
CA TYR A 175 -5.48 10.68 -0.39
C TYR A 175 -5.07 11.39 0.90
N GLU A 176 -5.99 12.15 1.51
CA GLU A 176 -5.73 12.90 2.75
C GLU A 176 -5.62 11.98 3.99
N TYR A 177 -6.22 10.79 3.92
CA TYR A 177 -6.35 9.86 5.04
C TYR A 177 -5.96 8.43 4.62
N ASN A 178 -5.50 7.61 5.56
CA ASN A 178 -5.25 6.19 5.32
C ASN A 178 -6.58 5.42 5.20
N ILE A 179 -6.53 4.22 4.63
CA ILE A 179 -7.74 3.43 4.39
C ILE A 179 -8.46 3.00 5.66
N ASP A 180 -7.73 2.82 6.77
CA ASP A 180 -8.31 2.46 8.07
C ASP A 180 -8.93 3.65 8.81
N ASP A 181 -8.73 4.89 8.32
CA ASP A 181 -9.32 6.10 8.87
C ASP A 181 -10.77 6.28 8.41
N ALA A 182 -11.69 6.47 9.34
CA ALA A 182 -13.11 6.68 9.06
C ALA A 182 -13.38 7.86 8.10
N ARG A 183 -12.51 8.88 8.08
CA ARG A 183 -12.61 10.06 7.22
C ARG A 183 -12.22 9.77 5.77
N PHE A 184 -11.39 8.76 5.53
CA PHE A 184 -11.02 8.33 4.18
C PHE A 184 -12.25 8.02 3.32
N TRP A 185 -13.28 7.43 3.92
CA TRP A 185 -14.51 7.03 3.23
C TRP A 185 -15.38 8.19 2.73
N SER A 186 -15.07 9.42 3.18
CA SER A 186 -15.71 10.67 2.72
C SER A 186 -14.77 11.57 1.93
N SER A 187 -13.54 11.11 1.66
CA SER A 187 -12.51 11.90 0.96
C SER A 187 -12.76 12.00 -0.56
N ALA A 188 -12.02 12.89 -1.22
CA ALA A 188 -12.23 13.25 -2.62
C ALA A 188 -11.98 12.09 -3.62
N ILE A 189 -11.26 11.03 -3.24
CA ILE A 189 -11.06 9.85 -4.10
C ILE A 189 -12.37 9.22 -4.57
N TRP A 190 -13.40 9.29 -3.73
CA TRP A 190 -14.71 8.70 -4.02
C TRP A 190 -15.53 9.49 -5.04
N ASN A 191 -15.11 10.71 -5.39
CA ASN A 191 -15.79 11.52 -6.42
C ASN A 191 -15.37 11.16 -7.86
N LYS A 192 -14.36 10.28 -8.03
CA LYS A 192 -13.79 9.90 -9.34
C LYS A 192 -14.29 8.54 -9.85
N TRP A 193 -15.53 8.20 -9.52
CA TRP A 193 -16.17 6.92 -9.79
C TRP A 193 -17.33 7.04 -10.77
#